data_AF-A0A1G8X237-F1
#
_entry.id   AF-A0A1G8X237-F1
#
_cell.length_a   1.000
_cell.length_b   1.000
_cell.length_c   1.000
_cell.angle_alpha   90.00
_cell.angle_beta   90.00
_cell.angle_gamma   90.00
#
_symmetry.space_group_name_H-M   'P 1'
#
loop_
_entity.id
_entity.type
_entity.pdbx_description
1 polymer ?
#
loop_
_entity_poly.entity_id
_entity_poly.type
_entity_poly.pdbx_seq_one_letter_code
_entity_poly.pdbx_strand_id
1 'polypeptide(L)'
;MDKQMLLRFADAIQRKKLMSITFVTKSGEQSNRRCVPLDLAPSERTKIKHYKYHVWDLDSLPKPHLLSLNPEQIVSMDIIPEEFLPEQIVTWVRKKPWVIERDWGGSS
;
A
#
# COMPACT_ATOMS: atom_id res chain seq x y z
N MET A 1 15.64 1.03 -3.07
CA MET A 1 14.47 1.09 -2.17
C MET A 1 14.95 1.49 -0.79
N ASP A 2 14.32 2.51 -0.20
CA ASP A 2 14.67 3.01 1.13
C ASP A 2 14.25 2.00 2.22
N LYS A 3 15.20 1.60 3.07
CA LYS A 3 14.97 0.62 4.14
C LYS A 3 14.04 1.17 5.23
N GLN A 4 14.15 2.44 5.57
CA GLN A 4 13.32 3.07 6.58
C GLN A 4 11.87 3.17 6.11
N MET A 5 11.66 3.49 4.84
CA MET A 5 10.33 3.50 4.21
C MET A 5 9.71 2.10 4.24
N LEU A 6 10.47 1.06 3.87
CA LEU A 6 9.99 -0.32 3.95
C LEU A 6 9.58 -0.72 5.38
N LEU A 7 10.40 -0.39 6.38
CA LEU A 7 10.09 -0.72 7.78
C LEU A 7 8.80 -0.02 8.25
N ARG A 8 8.60 1.25 7.89
CA ARG A 8 7.34 1.97 8.19
C ARG A 8 6.14 1.36 7.49
N PHE A 9 6.30 0.96 6.24
CA PHE A 9 5.23 0.32 5.47
C PHE A 9 4.82 -1.02 6.09
N ALA A 10 5.81 -1.84 6.47
CA ALA A 10 5.58 -3.12 7.13
C ALA A 10 4.96 -2.93 8.53
N ASP A 11 5.44 -1.96 9.32
CA ASP A 11 4.87 -1.63 10.64
C ASP A 11 3.40 -1.22 10.53
N ALA A 12 3.06 -0.38 9.55
CA ALA A 12 1.70 0.04 9.31
C ALA A 12 0.78 -1.12 8.91
N ILE A 13 1.27 -2.06 8.08
CA ILE A 13 0.54 -3.30 7.75
C ILE A 13 0.27 -4.13 9.02
N GLN A 14 1.30 -4.37 9.83
CA GLN A 14 1.18 -5.20 11.03
C GLN A 14 0.24 -4.57 12.07
N ARG A 15 0.33 -3.26 12.25
CA ARG A 15 -0.44 -2.51 13.24
C ARG A 15 -1.78 -1.99 12.72
N LYS A 16 -2.16 -2.34 11.49
CA LYS A 16 -3.39 -1.91 10.82
C LYS A 16 -3.58 -0.38 10.80
N LYS A 17 -2.48 0.35 10.67
CA LYS A 17 -2.47 1.83 10.60
C LYS A 17 -2.57 2.32 9.16
N LEU A 18 -3.26 3.45 8.99
CA LEU A 18 -3.24 4.18 7.73
C LEU A 18 -1.88 4.86 7.53
N MET A 19 -1.60 5.22 6.27
CA MET A 19 -0.42 5.99 5.89
C MET A 19 -0.81 7.22 5.09
N SER A 20 -0.12 8.32 5.31
CA SER A 20 -0.08 9.45 4.38
C SER A 20 1.10 9.24 3.42
N ILE A 21 0.81 9.16 2.13
CA ILE A 21 1.82 8.91 1.10
C ILE A 21 1.83 10.09 0.14
N THR A 22 3.00 10.74 0.03
CA THR A 22 3.25 11.76 -0.99
C THR A 22 4.02 11.14 -2.15
N PHE A 23 3.52 11.28 -3.37
CA PHE A 23 4.18 10.75 -4.56
C PHE A 23 4.03 11.66 -5.77
N VAL A 24 4.93 11.51 -6.74
CA VAL A 24 4.88 12.22 -8.03
C VAL A 24 4.01 11.43 -9.01
N THR A 25 2.97 12.08 -9.53
CA THR A 25 2.08 11.52 -10.53
C THR A 25 2.76 11.43 -11.89
N LYS A 26 2.11 10.80 -12.88
CA LYS A 26 2.64 10.76 -14.25
C LYS A 26 2.72 12.13 -14.91
N SER A 27 1.93 13.11 -14.47
CA SER A 27 2.01 14.49 -14.96
C SER A 27 3.16 15.29 -14.32
N GLY A 28 3.87 14.71 -13.33
CA GLY A 28 4.97 15.37 -12.63
C GLY A 28 4.54 16.16 -11.38
N GLU A 29 3.24 16.19 -11.08
CA GLU A 29 2.71 16.86 -9.90
C GLU A 29 2.85 15.99 -8.65
N GLN A 30 3.06 16.62 -7.49
CA GLN A 30 3.02 15.90 -6.21
C GLN A 30 1.57 15.74 -5.74
N SER A 31 1.25 14.55 -5.25
CA SER A 31 -0.04 14.21 -4.67
C SER A 31 0.16 13.56 -3.32
N ASN A 32 -0.62 14.00 -2.32
CA ASN A 32 -0.70 13.37 -1.01
C ASN A 32 -2.03 12.62 -0.88
N ARG A 33 -1.97 11.38 -0.40
CA ARG A 33 -3.13 10.48 -0.26
C ARG A 33 -3.09 9.73 1.06
N ARG A 34 -4.25 9.57 1.68
CA ARG A 34 -4.48 8.63 2.79
C ARG A 34 -4.72 7.24 2.22
N CYS A 35 -3.90 6.31 2.69
CA CYS A 35 -3.81 5.00 2.08
C CYS A 35 -3.81 3.89 3.13
N VAL A 36 -4.45 2.77 2.80
CA VAL A 36 -4.23 1.50 3.51
C VAL A 36 -3.03 0.82 2.87
N PRO A 37 -1.94 0.55 3.59
CA PRO A 37 -0.81 -0.17 3.03
C PRO A 37 -1.21 -1.64 2.82
N LEU A 38 -1.10 -2.15 1.60
CA LEU A 38 -1.51 -3.53 1.27
C LEU A 38 -0.30 -4.43 1.11
N ASP A 39 0.59 -4.26 0.14
CA ASP A 39 1.67 -5.25 -0.05
C ASP A 39 2.88 -4.64 -0.70
N LEU A 40 4.03 -5.29 -0.58
CA LEU A 40 5.20 -5.02 -1.41
C LEU A 40 5.42 -6.22 -2.33
N ALA A 41 4.88 -6.15 -3.55
CA ALA A 41 4.90 -7.27 -4.47
C ALA A 41 5.31 -6.85 -5.89
N PRO A 42 5.96 -7.73 -6.67
CA PRO A 42 6.31 -7.42 -8.03
C PRO A 42 5.07 -7.28 -8.90
N SER A 43 5.14 -6.45 -9.94
CA SER A 43 4.11 -6.47 -10.98
C SER A 43 4.17 -7.81 -11.73
N GLU A 44 3.03 -8.49 -11.84
CA GLU A 44 2.94 -9.81 -12.51
C GLU A 44 3.16 -9.74 -14.03
N ARG A 45 3.16 -8.53 -14.60
CA ARG A 45 3.18 -8.32 -16.05
C ARG A 45 4.58 -8.26 -16.67
N THR A 46 5.65 -8.16 -15.86
CA THR A 46 7.01 -7.93 -16.37
C THR A 46 7.98 -9.05 -15.99
N LYS A 47 8.81 -9.49 -16.94
CA LYS A 47 9.85 -10.52 -16.72
C LYS A 47 10.89 -10.09 -15.68
N ILE A 48 11.10 -8.79 -15.52
CA ILE A 48 11.95 -8.21 -14.47
C ILE A 48 11.07 -7.85 -13.28
N LYS A 49 11.37 -8.42 -12.12
CA LYS A 49 10.61 -8.22 -10.88
C LYS A 49 10.93 -6.84 -10.29
N HIS A 50 10.11 -5.84 -10.62
CA HIS A 50 10.12 -4.55 -9.94
C HIS A 50 9.04 -4.57 -8.84
N TYR A 51 9.49 -4.54 -7.58
CA TYR A 51 8.61 -4.47 -6.42
C TYR A 51 7.94 -3.10 -6.36
N LYS A 52 6.64 -3.11 -6.09
CA LYS A 52 5.82 -1.90 -5.94
C LYS A 52 5.12 -1.91 -4.60
N TYR A 53 4.93 -0.73 -4.05
CA TYR A 53 4.06 -0.52 -2.90
C TYR A 53 2.62 -0.51 -3.40
N HIS A 54 1.86 -1.52 -3.02
CA HIS A 54 0.44 -1.63 -3.31
C HIS A 54 -0.32 -1.07 -2.12
N VAL A 55 -1.19 -0.11 -2.37
CA VAL A 55 -1.99 0.56 -1.35
C VAL A 55 -3.42 0.72 -1.81
N TRP A 56 -4.35 0.81 -0.86
CA TRP A 56 -5.72 1.21 -1.14
C TRP A 56 -5.84 2.72 -0.94
N ASP A 57 -6.06 3.48 -2.01
CA ASP A 57 -6.19 4.94 -1.94
C ASP A 57 -7.61 5.30 -1.49
N LEU A 58 -7.74 5.88 -0.30
CA LEU A 58 -9.03 6.27 0.30
C LEU A 58 -9.52 7.63 -0.20
N ASP A 59 -8.64 8.47 -0.72
CA ASP A 59 -8.96 9.83 -1.17
C ASP A 59 -9.25 9.89 -2.68
N SER A 60 -9.14 8.76 -3.38
CA SER A 60 -9.52 8.65 -4.78
C SER A 60 -11.01 8.87 -5.02
N LEU A 61 -11.32 9.67 -6.04
CA LEU A 61 -12.68 9.88 -6.57
C LEU A 61 -12.88 9.13 -7.89
N PRO A 62 -14.09 8.62 -8.19
CA PRO A 62 -15.31 8.69 -7.37
C PRO A 62 -15.35 7.67 -6.24
N LYS A 63 -14.41 6.72 -6.20
CA LYS A 63 -14.31 5.69 -5.19
C LYS A 63 -12.85 5.31 -4.91
N PRO A 64 -12.57 4.72 -3.74
CA PRO A 64 -11.28 4.13 -3.45
C PRO A 64 -10.88 3.06 -4.46
N HIS A 65 -9.58 2.95 -4.73
CA HIS A 65 -9.05 1.92 -5.62
C HIS A 65 -7.64 1.49 -5.22
N LEU A 66 -7.21 0.35 -5.79
CA LEU A 66 -5.85 -0.14 -5.66
C LEU A 66 -4.88 0.74 -6.43
N LEU A 67 -3.90 1.31 -5.75
CA LEU A 67 -2.82 2.10 -6.30
C LEU A 67 -1.49 1.36 -6.11
N SER A 68 -0.72 1.20 -7.20
CA SER A 68 0.61 0.58 -7.18
C SER A 68 1.69 1.61 -7.50
N LEU A 69 2.50 1.97 -6.51
CA LEU A 69 3.55 2.98 -6.62
C LEU A 69 4.92 2.34 -6.77
N ASN A 70 5.70 2.82 -7.74
CA ASN A 70 7.12 2.49 -7.79
C ASN A 70 7.84 3.23 -6.65
N PRO A 71 8.86 2.62 -6.01
CA PRO A 71 9.61 3.28 -4.93
C PRO A 71 10.15 4.66 -5.32
N GLU A 72 10.55 4.84 -6.58
CA GLU A 72 11.15 6.08 -7.09
C GLU A 72 10.13 7.23 -7.24
N GLN A 73 8.83 6.92 -7.22
CA GLN A 73 7.78 7.93 -7.29
C GLN A 73 7.43 8.51 -5.91
N ILE A 74 7.82 7.84 -4.82
CA ILE A 74 7.41 8.20 -3.46
C ILE A 74 8.37 9.25 -2.91
N VAL A 75 7.79 10.40 -2.52
CA VAL A 75 8.49 11.51 -1.88
C VAL A 75 8.53 11.29 -0.37
N SER A 76 7.41 10.91 0.24
CA SER A 76 7.32 10.64 1.67
C SER A 76 6.26 9.58 1.98
N MET A 77 6.44 8.92 3.12
CA MET A 77 5.55 7.88 3.61
C MET A 77 5.59 7.87 5.14
N ASP A 78 4.45 8.23 5.74
CA ASP A 78 4.32 8.44 7.17
C ASP A 78 3.10 7.71 7.71
N ILE A 79 3.26 7.06 8.87
CA ILE A 79 2.17 6.41 9.58
C ILE A 79 1.33 7.51 10.23
N ILE A 80 0.01 7.43 10.05
CA ILE A 80 -0.93 8.35 10.70
C ILE A 80 -1.71 7.63 11.82
N PRO A 81 -2.28 8.35 12.80
CA PRO A 81 -2.90 7.75 13.98
C PRO A 81 -4.08 6.82 13.68
N GLU A 82 -4.78 7.06 12.57
CA GLU A 82 -5.97 6.32 12.14
C GLU A 82 -5.67 4.86 11.80
N GLU A 83 -6.65 4.01 12.05
CA GLU A 83 -6.62 2.58 11.77
C GLU A 83 -7.59 2.23 10.65
N PHE A 84 -7.37 1.09 10.02
CA PHE A 84 -8.34 0.50 9.10
C PHE A 84 -8.77 -0.89 9.58
N LEU A 85 -9.98 -1.25 9.18
CA LEU A 85 -10.52 -2.59 9.36
C LEU A 85 -10.25 -3.40 8.09
N PRO A 86 -9.40 -4.43 8.12
CA PRO A 86 -9.03 -5.20 6.93
C PRO A 86 -10.23 -5.72 6.14
N GLU A 87 -11.30 -6.13 6.83
CA GLU A 87 -12.55 -6.63 6.25
C GLU A 87 -13.31 -5.58 5.41
N GLN A 88 -13.07 -4.29 5.63
CA GLN A 88 -13.65 -3.20 4.83
C GLN A 88 -12.84 -2.92 3.56
N ILE A 89 -11.59 -3.39 3.49
CA ILE A 89 -10.64 -3.06 2.42
C ILE A 89 -10.44 -4.26 1.50
N VAL A 90 -10.18 -5.43 2.07
CA VAL A 90 -9.94 -6.68 1.35
C VAL A 90 -11.16 -7.57 1.58
N THR A 91 -12.21 -7.35 0.80
CA THR A 91 -13.42 -8.18 0.82
C THR A 91 -13.29 -9.43 -0.06
N TRP A 92 -12.21 -9.55 -0.83
CA TRP A 92 -11.97 -10.67 -1.72
C TRP A 92 -11.03 -11.71 -1.10
N VAL A 93 -11.47 -12.97 -1.12
CA VAL A 93 -10.64 -14.13 -0.77
C VAL A 93 -9.49 -14.22 -1.79
N ARG A 94 -8.27 -13.85 -1.40
CA ARG A 94 -7.15 -13.80 -2.34
C ARG A 94 -6.74 -15.21 -2.78
N LYS A 95 -6.80 -15.44 -4.09
CA LYS A 95 -6.17 -16.58 -4.80
C LYS A 95 -4.63 -16.53 -4.82
N LYS A 96 -3.98 -15.51 -4.21
CA LYS A 96 -2.51 -15.36 -4.20
C LYS A 96 -2.00 -14.97 -2.81
N PRO A 97 -0.91 -15.61 -2.33
CA PRO A 97 -0.31 -15.28 -1.05
C PRO A 97 0.24 -13.85 -1.09
N TRP A 98 0.06 -13.14 0.02
CA TRP A 98 0.70 -11.85 0.28
C TRP A 98 2.22 -12.03 0.40
N VAL A 99 3.00 -11.03 -0.03
CA VAL A 99 4.46 -11.06 0.14
C VAL A 99 4.85 -10.65 1.56
N ILE A 100 4.24 -9.57 2.08
CA ILE A 100 4.38 -9.19 3.47
C ILE A 100 3.40 -10.03 4.30
N GLU A 101 3.96 -10.85 5.20
CA GLU A 101 3.21 -11.60 6.20
C GLU A 101 2.47 -10.67 7.15
N ARG A 102 1.23 -11.05 7.47
CA ARG A 102 0.33 -10.24 8.28
C ARG A 102 -0.73 -11.12 8.92
N ASP A 103 -1.27 -10.68 10.04
CA ASP A 103 -2.45 -11.28 10.66
C ASP A 103 -3.63 -10.31 10.60
N TRP A 104 -4.33 -10.33 9.46
CA TRP A 104 -5.52 -9.51 9.24
C TRP A 104 -6.82 -10.26 9.45
N GLY A 105 -6.76 -11.47 10.03
CA GLY A 105 -7.91 -12.34 10.17
C GLY A 105 -8.17 -13.12 8.88
N GLY A 106 -8.18 -14.43 9.03
CA GLY A 106 -8.38 -15.40 7.95
C GLY A 106 -8.28 -16.81 8.50
N SER A 107 -9.11 -17.12 9.50
CA SER A 107 -9.27 -18.50 9.96
C SER A 107 -10.61 -18.67 10.64
N SER A 108 -11.58 -19.11 9.84
CA SER A 108 -12.49 -20.20 10.18
C SER A 108 -12.85 -20.91 8.88
#